data_AF-A0A7K3Z335-F1
#
_entry.id   AF-A0A7K3Z335-F1
#
_cell.length_a   1.000
_cell.length_b   1.000
_cell.length_c   1.000
_cell.angle_alpha   90.00
_cell.angle_beta   90.00
_cell.angle_gamma   90.00
#
_symmetry.space_group_name_H-M   'P 1'
#
loop_
_entity.id
_entity.type
_entity.pdbx_description
1 polymer ?
#
loop_
_entity_poly.entity_id
_entity_poly.type
_entity_poly.pdbx_seq_one_letter_code
_entity_poly.pdbx_strand_id
1 'polypeptide(L)' 'MGRINVDLPDELEKQLRIKTVQKFGGKKGDLSRAVEDAIKTWILKEE' A
#
# COMPACT_ATOMS: atom_id res chain seq x y z
N MET A 1 8.66 -12.82 -7.92
CA MET A 1 7.60 -11.95 -7.36
C MET A 1 6.38 -12.07 -8.25
N GLY A 2 5.26 -12.57 -7.73
CA GLY A 2 3.99 -12.49 -8.45
C GLY A 2 3.65 -11.01 -8.67
N ARG A 3 3.20 -10.65 -9.88
CA ARG A 3 2.74 -9.29 -10.18
C ARG A 3 1.23 -9.32 -10.22
N ILE A 4 0.62 -8.51 -9.37
CA ILE A 4 -0.82 -8.27 -9.38
C ILE A 4 -1.02 -6.93 -10.08
N ASN A 5 -1.64 -6.96 -11.25
CA ASN A 5 -2.10 -5.74 -11.91
C ASN A 5 -3.57 -5.56 -11.53
N VAL A 6 -3.85 -4.59 -10.67
CA VAL A 6 -5.19 -4.20 -10.27
C VAL A 6 -5.36 -2.72 -10.54
N ASP A 7 -6.52 -2.37 -11.06
CA ASP A 7 -6.93 -0.97 -11.17
C ASP A 7 -7.45 -0.54 -9.78
N LEU A 8 -6.82 0.48 -9.21
CA LEU A 8 -7.23 1.08 -7.95
C LEU A 8 -7.86 2.43 -8.26
N PRO A 9 -9.02 2.78 -7.66
CA PRO A 9 -9.58 4.10 -7.84
C PRO A 9 -8.65 5.16 -7.24
N ASP A 10 -8.57 6.32 -7.89
CA ASP A 10 -7.65 7.42 -7.55
C ASP A 10 -7.73 7.83 -6.08
N GLU A 11 -8.90 7.76 -5.46
CA GLU A 11 -9.10 8.11 -4.06
C GLU A 11 -8.31 7.17 -3.12
N LEU A 12 -8.34 5.86 -3.40
CA LEU A 12 -7.59 4.87 -2.62
C LEU A 12 -6.08 5.03 -2.83
N GLU A 13 -5.64 5.25 -4.06
CA GLU A 13 -4.21 5.51 -4.35
C GLU A 13 -3.72 6.75 -3.59
N LYS A 14 -4.50 7.83 -3.62
CA LYS A 14 -4.17 9.09 -2.95
C LYS A 14 -4.08 8.91 -1.44
N GLN A 15 -5.04 8.21 -0.83
CA GLN A 15 -5.01 7.91 0.61
C GLN A 15 -3.80 7.03 0.98
N LEU A 16 -3.52 6.01 0.16
CA LEU A 16 -2.37 5.14 0.36
C LEU A 16 -1.07 5.94 0.28
N ARG A 17 -0.92 6.82 -0.72
CA ARG A 17 0.26 7.66 -0.91
C ARG A 17 0.47 8.62 0.26
N ILE A 18 -0.59 9.27 0.74
CA ILE A 18 -0.52 10.16 1.91
C ILE A 18 -0.09 9.39 3.16
N LYS A 19 -0.74 8.24 3.44
CA LYS A 19 -0.36 7.38 4.58
C LYS A 19 1.06 6.87 4.46
N THR A 20 1.49 6.51 3.25
CA THR A 20 2.86 6.05 2.97
C THR A 20 3.87 7.15 3.27
N VAL A 21 3.63 8.37 2.78
CA VAL A 21 4.50 9.51 3.03
C VAL A 21 4.56 9.84 4.53
N GLN A 22 3.42 9.78 5.24
CA GLN A 22 3.38 10.00 6.69
C GLN A 22 4.09 8.91 7.49
N LYS A 23 3.94 7.63 7.11
CA LYS A 23 4.43 6.48 7.88
C LYS A 23 5.89 6.14 7.57
N PHE A 24 6.33 6.33 6.32
CA PHE A 24 7.67 5.94 5.85
C PHE A 24 8.57 7.12 5.47
N GLY A 25 8.03 8.36 5.41
CA GLY A 25 8.83 9.57 5.17
C GLY A 25 9.17 9.85 3.70
N GLY A 26 8.57 9.12 2.76
CA GLY A 26 8.66 9.41 1.33
C GLY A 26 10.00 9.04 0.67
N LYS A 27 10.58 7.89 1.04
CA LYS A 27 11.73 7.32 0.33
C LYS A 27 11.29 6.51 -0.90
N LYS A 28 12.23 6.34 -1.82
CA LYS A 28 12.04 5.59 -3.06
C LYS A 28 11.79 4.11 -2.72
N GLY A 29 10.58 3.62 -2.95
CA GLY A 29 10.17 2.23 -2.69
C GLY A 29 9.14 2.04 -1.57
N ASP A 30 8.77 3.10 -0.85
CA ASP A 30 7.80 2.98 0.25
C ASP A 30 6.37 2.68 -0.22
N LEU A 31 6.00 3.08 -1.44
CA LEU A 31 4.67 2.79 -1.99
C LEU A 31 4.43 1.28 -2.11
N SER A 32 5.40 0.54 -2.67
CA SER A 32 5.33 -0.92 -2.75
C SER A 32 5.26 -1.56 -1.36
N ARG A 33 6.08 -1.08 -0.41
CA ARG A 33 6.03 -1.55 0.98
C ARG A 33 4.70 -1.27 1.65
N ALA A 34 4.09 -0.12 1.41
CA ALA A 34 2.80 0.22 1.97
C ALA A 34 1.67 -0.64 1.40
N VAL A 35 1.71 -0.97 0.11
CA VAL A 35 0.80 -1.95 -0.51
C VAL A 35 0.99 -3.32 0.14
N GLU A 36 2.23 -3.78 0.32
CA GLU A 36 2.52 -5.06 0.98
C GLU A 36 2.03 -5.09 2.44
N ASP A 37 2.25 -4.01 3.22
CA ASP A 37 1.80 -3.88 4.61
C ASP A 37 0.27 -3.88 4.70
N ALA A 38 -0.41 -3.22 3.76
CA ALA A 38 -1.87 -3.20 3.66
C ALA A 38 -2.43 -4.59 3.37
N ILE A 39 -1.83 -5.32 2.42
CA ILE A 39 -2.24 -6.70 2.09
C ILE A 39 -1.99 -7.63 3.29
N LYS A 40 -0.83 -7.52 3.96
CA LYS A 40 -0.55 -8.32 5.17
C LYS A 40 -1.54 -8.03 6.28
N THR A 41 -1.84 -6.76 6.53
CA THR A 41 -2.82 -6.34 7.54
C THR A 41 -4.22 -6.85 7.19
N TRP A 42 -4.60 -6.83 5.90
CA TRP A 42 -5.88 -7.37 5.44
C TRP A 42 -5.99 -8.87 5.70
N ILE A 43 -4.97 -9.65 5.33
CA ILE A 43 -4.92 -11.10 5.57
C ILE A 43 -4.98 -11.41 7.08
N LEU A 44 -4.23 -10.69 7.91
CA LEU A 44 -4.20 -10.88 9.36
C LEU A 44 -5.52 -10.53 10.07
N LYS A 45 -6.38 -9.71 9.45
CA LYS A 45 -7.63 -9.25 10.07
C LYS A 45 -8.79 -10.22 9.83
N GLU A 46 -8.62 -11.19 8.93
CA GLU A 46 -9.63 -12.22 8.61
C GLU A 46 -9.30 -13.60 9.21
N GLU A 47 -8.32 -13.68 10.11
CA GLU A 47 -8.04 -14.87 10.93
C GLU A 47 -8.60 -14.74 12.36
#